data_AF-A0A9X0UEX9-F1
#
_entry.id   AF-A0A9X0UEX9-F1
#
_cell.length_a   1.000
_cell.length_b   1.000
_cell.length_c   1.000
_cell.angle_alpha   90.00
_cell.angle_beta   90.00
_cell.angle_gamma   90.00
#
_symmetry.space_group_name_H-M   'P 1'
#
loop_
_entity.id
_entity.type
_entity.pdbx_description
1 polymer ?
#
loop_
_entity_poly.entity_id
_entity_poly.type
_entity_poly.pdbx_seq_one_letter_code
_entity_poly.pdbx_strand_id
1 'polypeptide(L)'
;MAAALALAAVPAGAAIEDGYDPEGTPVPTTWWEAANPAAMQADRDYIAGMRPHHAGALTMSQEYLADPEASSPVLKALARAILRNQDFEIGLLDEVSRNLDRPPVVLNLGLFRLVLQPSATEGLAQMQRFQRSPIPAPLAGPGGPVTARDVQFAKGMTVHHQAALDMARAYHANPEARNGFLGLLNVDIMTDQAQEIALMRSVVAAYTGDPESVRVDASMIHGMEGMAHGGKAMPQPATAGQRAPVAPSAHGGHAGH
;
A
#
# COMPACT_ATOMS: atom_id res chain seq x y z
N MET A 1 -37.42 -25.82 23.23
CA MET A 1 -36.55 -25.53 22.06
C MET A 1 -35.68 -24.35 22.43
N ALA A 2 -34.37 -24.54 22.54
CA ALA A 2 -33.41 -23.49 22.81
C ALA A 2 -33.04 -22.80 21.48
N ALA A 3 -33.23 -21.49 21.40
CA ALA A 3 -32.81 -20.70 20.25
C ALA A 3 -31.28 -20.55 20.31
N ALA A 4 -30.59 -21.08 19.30
CA ALA A 4 -29.15 -20.91 19.13
C ALA A 4 -28.86 -19.47 18.71
N LEU A 5 -28.11 -18.73 19.52
CA LEU A 5 -27.43 -17.52 19.07
C LEU A 5 -26.33 -17.93 18.11
N ALA A 6 -26.52 -17.66 16.82
CA ALA A 6 -25.42 -17.63 15.87
C ALA A 6 -24.60 -16.37 16.14
N LEU A 7 -23.46 -16.50 16.82
CA LEU A 7 -22.42 -15.48 16.76
C LEU A 7 -21.86 -15.50 15.33
N ALA A 8 -22.27 -14.52 14.52
CA ALA A 8 -21.51 -14.18 13.34
C ALA A 8 -20.17 -13.61 13.83
N ALA A 9 -19.08 -14.35 13.62
CA ALA A 9 -17.75 -13.81 13.78
C ALA A 9 -17.57 -12.73 12.70
N VAL A 10 -17.67 -11.46 13.09
CA VAL A 10 -17.11 -10.36 12.30
C VAL A 10 -15.62 -10.68 12.17
N PRO A 11 -15.03 -10.68 10.96
CA PRO A 11 -13.58 -10.81 10.89
C PRO A 11 -13.03 -9.60 11.66
N ALA A 12 -12.22 -9.85 12.68
CA ALA A 12 -11.39 -8.83 13.28
C ALA A 12 -10.38 -8.41 12.19
N GLY A 13 -10.84 -7.54 11.28
CA GLY A 13 -9.96 -6.81 10.40
C GLY A 13 -9.00 -6.01 11.27
N ALA A 14 -7.77 -5.87 10.82
CA ALA A 14 -6.73 -5.08 11.47
C ALA A 14 -7.02 -3.58 11.36
N ALA A 15 -8.26 -3.18 11.66
CA ALA A 15 -8.77 -1.88 11.31
C ALA A 15 -8.29 -0.88 12.35
N ILE A 16 -7.16 -0.27 12.03
CA ILE A 16 -6.62 0.83 12.80
C ILE A 16 -7.51 2.04 12.53
N GLU A 17 -7.91 2.74 13.59
CA GLU A 17 -8.78 3.92 13.49
C GLU A 17 -10.17 3.60 12.89
N ASP A 18 -10.77 2.49 13.34
CA ASP A 18 -11.99 1.88 12.81
C ASP A 18 -13.25 2.74 13.03
N GLY A 19 -13.36 3.79 12.20
CA GLY A 19 -14.50 4.69 12.17
C GLY A 19 -14.58 5.69 13.31
N TYR A 20 -15.22 6.82 13.02
CA TYR A 20 -15.56 7.84 14.00
C TYR A 20 -16.86 7.49 14.74
N ASP A 21 -16.82 7.50 16.06
CA ASP A 21 -18.00 7.43 16.94
C ASP A 21 -18.32 8.83 17.47
N PRO A 22 -19.37 9.53 17.00
CA PRO A 22 -19.69 10.88 17.46
C PRO A 22 -19.99 11.00 18.96
N GLU A 23 -20.34 9.89 19.63
CA GLU A 23 -20.61 9.86 21.07
C GLU A 23 -19.35 9.47 21.88
N GLY A 24 -18.33 8.93 21.20
CA GLY A 24 -17.05 8.56 21.77
C GLY A 24 -16.22 9.75 22.20
N THR A 25 -15.63 9.69 23.40
CA THR A 25 -14.68 10.73 23.83
C THR A 25 -13.34 10.52 23.11
N PRO A 26 -12.81 11.52 22.37
CA PRO A 26 -11.49 11.42 21.76
C PRO A 26 -10.41 11.39 22.85
N VAL A 27 -9.83 10.22 23.08
CA VAL A 27 -8.67 10.06 23.96
C VAL A 27 -7.56 9.39 23.14
N PRO A 28 -6.61 10.16 22.57
CA PRO A 28 -5.52 9.57 21.84
C PRO A 28 -4.59 8.79 22.79
N THR A 29 -4.17 7.60 22.37
CA THR A 29 -3.26 6.73 23.12
C THR A 29 -1.95 6.57 22.36
N THR A 30 -0.83 6.70 23.06
CA THR A 30 0.50 6.46 22.46
C THR A 30 0.81 4.97 22.51
N TRP A 31 1.22 4.43 21.36
CA TRP A 31 1.81 3.10 21.25
C TRP A 31 3.28 3.17 21.64
N TRP A 32 3.74 2.19 22.41
CA TRP A 32 5.09 2.14 22.93
C TRP A 32 5.75 0.82 22.54
N GLU A 33 6.94 0.91 21.97
CA GLU A 33 7.75 -0.25 21.59
C GLU A 33 9.08 -0.23 22.35
N ALA A 34 9.71 -1.40 22.50
CA ALA A 34 11.09 -1.43 22.98
C ALA A 34 11.99 -0.67 21.98
N ALA A 35 12.77 0.29 22.48
CA ALA A 35 13.62 1.10 21.62
C ALA A 35 14.67 0.22 20.92
N ASN A 36 14.61 0.20 19.59
CA ASN A 36 15.53 -0.54 18.73
C ASN A 36 15.88 0.34 17.51
N PRO A 37 17.14 0.77 17.37
CA PRO A 37 17.55 1.63 16.25
C PRO A 37 17.28 1.04 14.86
N ALA A 38 17.45 -0.27 14.68
CA ALA A 38 17.20 -0.93 13.39
C ALA A 38 15.71 -0.96 13.06
N ALA A 39 14.84 -1.20 14.06
CA ALA A 39 13.40 -1.14 13.87
C ALA A 39 12.93 0.27 13.53
N MET A 40 13.40 1.28 14.27
CA MET A 40 13.07 2.68 13.99
C MET A 40 13.54 3.11 12.59
N GLN A 41 14.70 2.62 12.12
CA GLN A 41 15.17 2.89 10.76
C GLN A 41 14.27 2.24 9.72
N ALA A 42 13.88 0.96 9.91
CA ALA A 42 12.97 0.27 9.02
C ALA A 42 11.62 1.00 8.88
N ASP A 43 11.07 1.51 9.99
CA ASP A 43 9.85 2.30 10.00
C ASP A 43 10.01 3.62 9.22
N ARG A 44 11.13 4.32 9.43
CA ARG A 44 11.42 5.58 8.73
C ARG A 44 11.59 5.37 7.22
N ASP A 45 12.30 4.32 6.82
CA ASP A 45 12.48 3.99 5.40
C ASP A 45 11.14 3.66 4.75
N TYR A 46 10.28 2.91 5.45
CA TYR A 46 8.93 2.62 4.99
C TYR A 46 8.10 3.88 4.81
N ILE A 47 8.07 4.77 5.81
CA ILE A 47 7.29 6.02 5.74
C ILE A 47 7.85 6.95 4.66
N ALA A 48 9.18 7.04 4.53
CA ALA A 48 9.84 7.83 3.49
C ALA A 48 9.46 7.39 2.07
N GLY A 49 9.10 6.12 1.89
CA GLY A 49 8.51 5.61 0.65
C GLY A 49 6.99 5.77 0.57
N MET A 50 6.24 5.28 1.55
CA MET A 50 4.78 5.15 1.45
C MET A 50 4.06 6.50 1.46
N ARG A 51 4.62 7.48 2.17
CA ARG A 51 4.04 8.83 2.26
C ARG A 51 4.02 9.54 0.90
N PRO A 52 5.13 9.73 0.16
CA PRO A 52 5.08 10.34 -1.17
C PRO A 52 4.30 9.49 -2.18
N HIS A 53 4.29 8.16 -2.02
CA HIS A 53 3.46 7.27 -2.83
C HIS A 53 1.97 7.61 -2.66
N HIS A 54 1.46 7.70 -1.42
CA HIS A 54 0.07 8.10 -1.19
C HIS A 54 -0.22 9.51 -1.74
N ALA A 55 0.71 10.45 -1.60
CA ALA A 55 0.57 11.79 -2.18
C ALA A 55 0.42 11.74 -3.71
N GLY A 56 1.13 10.83 -4.38
CA GLY A 56 0.98 10.57 -5.81
C GLY A 56 -0.44 10.13 -6.19
N ALA A 57 -1.04 9.22 -5.43
CA ALA A 57 -2.42 8.79 -5.64
C ALA A 57 -3.44 9.94 -5.45
N LEU A 58 -3.18 10.86 -4.52
CA LEU A 58 -4.01 12.07 -4.37
C LEU A 58 -3.94 12.94 -5.63
N THR A 59 -2.73 13.19 -6.15
CA THR A 59 -2.54 13.97 -7.39
C THR A 59 -3.24 13.30 -8.58
N MET A 60 -3.03 12.01 -8.80
CA MET A 60 -3.68 11.26 -9.89
C MET A 60 -5.22 11.31 -9.79
N SER A 61 -5.76 11.23 -8.57
CA SER A 61 -7.20 11.30 -8.33
C SER A 61 -7.77 12.71 -8.58
N GLN A 62 -7.04 13.76 -8.19
CA GLN A 62 -7.42 15.15 -8.48
C GLN A 62 -7.42 15.43 -9.99
N GLU A 63 -6.36 15.02 -10.70
CA GLU A 63 -6.25 15.18 -12.16
C GLU A 63 -7.38 14.45 -12.88
N TYR A 64 -7.69 13.22 -12.48
CA TYR A 64 -8.80 12.48 -13.06
C TYR A 64 -10.16 13.15 -12.80
N LEU A 65 -10.40 13.66 -11.59
CA LEU A 65 -11.65 14.35 -11.27
C LEU A 65 -11.81 15.69 -11.99
N ALA A 66 -10.70 16.36 -12.35
CA ALA A 66 -10.69 17.63 -13.08
C ALA A 66 -10.83 17.47 -14.59
N ASP A 67 -10.61 16.25 -15.13
CA ASP A 67 -10.62 15.99 -16.56
C ASP A 67 -12.06 15.90 -17.09
N PRO A 68 -12.45 16.70 -18.12
CA PRO A 68 -13.80 16.65 -18.68
C PRO A 68 -14.11 15.32 -19.38
N GLU A 69 -13.10 14.57 -19.82
CA GLU A 69 -13.27 13.25 -20.46
C GLU A 69 -13.41 12.12 -19.44
N ALA A 70 -13.22 12.37 -18.14
CA ALA A 70 -13.57 11.42 -17.10
C ALA A 70 -15.10 11.29 -17.01
N SER A 71 -15.65 10.11 -17.31
CA SER A 71 -17.12 9.93 -17.36
C SER A 71 -17.64 8.88 -16.40
N SER A 72 -16.83 7.87 -16.04
CA SER A 72 -17.25 6.78 -15.16
C SER A 72 -17.65 7.26 -13.75
N PRO A 73 -18.94 7.20 -13.36
CA PRO A 73 -19.36 7.60 -12.02
C PRO A 73 -18.71 6.76 -10.92
N VAL A 74 -18.47 5.48 -11.18
CA VAL A 74 -17.84 4.57 -10.22
C VAL A 74 -16.36 4.90 -10.00
N LEU A 75 -15.60 5.24 -11.04
CA LEU A 75 -14.21 5.71 -10.87
C LEU A 75 -14.14 7.09 -10.23
N LYS A 76 -15.09 7.99 -10.53
CA LYS A 76 -15.16 9.29 -9.82
C LYS A 76 -15.47 9.11 -8.33
N ALA A 77 -16.31 8.13 -7.98
CA ALA A 77 -16.57 7.78 -6.59
C ALA A 77 -15.32 7.20 -5.93
N LEU A 78 -14.61 6.29 -6.61
CA LEU A 78 -13.35 5.72 -6.16
C LEU A 78 -12.29 6.81 -5.94
N ALA A 79 -12.06 7.70 -6.91
CA ALA A 79 -11.09 8.79 -6.79
C ALA A 79 -11.37 9.69 -5.59
N ARG A 80 -12.65 9.99 -5.28
CA ARG A 80 -13.01 10.71 -4.06
C ARG A 80 -12.81 9.91 -2.77
N ALA A 81 -12.93 8.58 -2.82
CA ALA A 81 -12.62 7.70 -1.70
C ALA A 81 -11.11 7.68 -1.44
N ILE A 82 -10.30 7.47 -2.49
CA ILE A 82 -8.82 7.54 -2.44
C ILE A 82 -8.38 8.88 -1.84
N LEU A 83 -8.95 10.00 -2.31
CA LEU A 83 -8.59 11.32 -1.80
C LEU A 83 -8.77 11.48 -0.30
N ARG A 84 -9.81 10.88 0.27
CA ARG A 84 -10.11 11.00 1.69
C ARG A 84 -9.35 9.97 2.52
N ASN A 85 -9.33 8.71 2.07
CA ASN A 85 -8.71 7.63 2.81
C ASN A 85 -7.18 7.80 2.83
N GLN A 86 -6.56 8.04 1.67
CA GLN A 86 -5.10 8.15 1.60
C GLN A 86 -4.57 9.47 2.20
N ASP A 87 -5.35 10.56 2.22
CA ASP A 87 -4.99 11.78 2.95
C ASP A 87 -4.94 11.54 4.46
N PHE A 88 -5.91 10.78 4.99
CA PHE A 88 -5.88 10.37 6.39
C PHE A 88 -4.70 9.43 6.69
N GLU A 89 -4.42 8.45 5.83
CA GLU A 89 -3.27 7.55 5.96
C GLU A 89 -1.93 8.31 5.93
N ILE A 90 -1.79 9.36 5.10
CA ILE A 90 -0.63 10.28 5.17
C ILE A 90 -0.53 10.92 6.57
N GLY A 91 -1.65 11.36 7.14
CA GLY A 91 -1.70 11.88 8.50
C GLY A 91 -1.23 10.88 9.56
N LEU A 92 -1.59 9.60 9.42
CA LEU A 92 -1.11 8.53 10.28
C LEU A 92 0.40 8.29 10.13
N LEU A 93 0.91 8.22 8.90
CA LEU A 93 2.34 8.07 8.61
C LEU A 93 3.17 9.24 9.16
N ASP A 94 2.64 10.46 9.06
CA ASP A 94 3.24 11.66 9.64
C ASP A 94 3.24 11.62 11.17
N GLU A 95 2.19 11.09 11.79
CA GLU A 95 2.13 10.93 13.24
C GLU A 95 3.09 9.86 13.76
N VAL A 96 3.24 8.74 13.05
CA VAL A 96 4.26 7.73 13.35
C VAL A 96 5.65 8.38 13.30
N SER A 97 5.94 9.14 12.24
CA SER A 97 7.22 9.87 12.12
C SER A 97 7.48 10.81 13.30
N ARG A 98 6.48 11.61 13.68
CA ARG A 98 6.56 12.50 14.84
C ARG A 98 6.79 11.74 16.14
N ASN A 99 6.17 10.58 16.31
CA ASN A 99 6.40 9.74 17.49
C ASN A 99 7.83 9.20 17.53
N LEU A 100 8.35 8.70 16.42
CA LEU A 100 9.73 8.20 16.33
C LEU A 100 10.80 9.28 16.59
N ASP A 101 10.48 10.56 16.38
CA ASP A 101 11.36 11.70 16.66
C ASP A 101 11.40 12.09 18.15
N ARG A 102 10.43 11.65 18.96
CA ARG A 102 10.41 11.94 20.39
C ARG A 102 11.49 11.13 21.11
N PRO A 103 12.09 11.69 22.19
CA PRO A 103 13.07 10.96 22.97
C PRO A 103 12.44 9.72 23.63
N PRO A 104 13.17 8.60 23.72
CA PRO A 104 12.67 7.42 24.41
C PRO A 104 12.54 7.67 25.91
N VAL A 105 11.56 7.01 26.52
CA VAL A 105 11.35 7.00 27.97
C VAL A 105 12.18 5.89 28.58
N VAL A 106 12.99 6.23 29.58
CA VAL A 106 13.80 5.27 30.33
C VAL A 106 13.12 4.96 31.65
N LEU A 107 12.73 3.70 31.84
CA LEU A 107 12.16 3.20 33.09
C LEU A 107 13.22 2.37 33.82
N ASN A 108 13.58 2.81 35.03
CA ASN A 108 14.51 2.09 35.90
C ASN A 108 13.69 1.33 36.96
N LEU A 109 13.65 0.01 36.85
CA LEU A 109 12.87 -0.90 37.72
C LEU A 109 13.81 -1.71 38.63
N GLY A 110 14.75 -1.03 39.28
CA GLY A 110 15.79 -1.66 40.11
C GLY A 110 16.84 -2.38 39.26
N LEU A 111 16.75 -3.71 39.16
CA LEU A 111 17.70 -4.55 38.41
C LEU A 111 17.48 -4.52 36.89
N PHE A 112 16.33 -4.00 36.44
CA PHE A 112 15.97 -3.93 35.03
C PHE A 112 15.92 -2.49 34.55
N ARG A 113 16.44 -2.26 33.34
CA ARG A 113 16.33 -0.99 32.62
C ARG A 113 15.54 -1.25 31.33
N LEU A 114 14.40 -0.57 31.19
CA LEU A 114 13.57 -0.61 29.99
C LEU A 114 13.65 0.74 29.29
N VAL A 115 13.85 0.71 27.96
CA VAL A 115 13.88 1.90 27.13
C VAL A 115 12.73 1.77 26.13
N LEU A 116 11.74 2.65 26.26
CA LEU A 116 10.52 2.63 25.46
C LEU A 116 10.51 3.79 24.48
N GLN A 117 10.32 3.49 23.22
CA GLN A 117 10.15 4.46 22.15
C GLN A 117 8.65 4.64 21.89
N PRO A 118 8.11 5.87 21.91
CA PRO A 118 6.78 6.12 21.34
C PRO A 118 6.83 5.84 19.83
N SER A 119 5.91 5.01 19.34
CA SER A 119 5.94 4.48 17.98
C SER A 119 4.74 4.88 17.12
N ALA A 120 3.59 5.20 17.72
CA ALA A 120 2.40 5.68 17.02
C ALA A 120 1.43 6.36 18.00
N THR A 121 0.37 6.95 17.46
CA THR A 121 -0.78 7.44 18.21
C THR A 121 -2.05 6.83 17.61
N GLU A 122 -2.88 6.24 18.45
CA GLU A 122 -4.22 5.74 18.11
C GLU A 122 -5.29 6.70 18.64
N GLY A 123 -6.45 6.75 17.98
CA GLY A 123 -7.55 7.67 18.26
C GLY A 123 -7.56 8.92 17.36
N LEU A 124 -6.72 8.99 16.33
CA LEU A 124 -6.66 10.11 15.40
C LEU A 124 -7.93 10.24 14.56
N ALA A 125 -8.59 9.15 14.17
CA ALA A 125 -9.86 9.25 13.44
C ALA A 125 -10.93 9.88 14.31
N GLN A 126 -10.97 9.52 15.60
CA GLN A 126 -11.89 10.10 16.56
C GLN A 126 -11.64 11.59 16.75
N MET A 127 -10.38 12.00 16.86
CA MET A 127 -9.99 13.41 16.99
C MET A 127 -10.34 14.24 15.75
N GLN A 128 -10.12 13.68 14.55
CA GLN A 128 -10.33 14.36 13.28
C GLN A 128 -11.76 14.20 12.74
N ARG A 129 -12.61 13.43 13.43
CA ARG A 129 -13.94 13.02 12.98
C ARG A 129 -13.91 12.36 11.60
N PHE A 130 -12.85 11.58 11.37
CA PHE A 130 -12.60 10.92 10.11
C PHE A 130 -13.59 9.76 9.93
N GLN A 131 -14.23 9.72 8.77
CA GLN A 131 -15.06 8.60 8.34
C GLN A 131 -14.46 8.03 7.07
N ARG A 132 -14.03 6.77 7.13
CA ARG A 132 -13.51 6.04 5.97
C ARG A 132 -14.57 6.04 4.86
N SER A 133 -14.17 6.37 3.65
CA SER A 133 -15.03 6.18 2.49
C SER A 133 -15.03 4.72 2.07
N PRO A 134 -16.22 4.12 1.85
CA PRO A 134 -16.30 2.77 1.34
C PRO A 134 -15.80 2.72 -0.10
N ILE A 135 -15.17 1.60 -0.45
CA ILE A 135 -14.84 1.30 -1.84
C ILE A 135 -16.16 1.06 -2.59
N PRO A 136 -16.40 1.72 -3.73
CA PRO A 136 -17.63 1.51 -4.49
C PRO A 136 -17.81 0.05 -4.90
N ALA A 137 -19.00 -0.52 -4.66
CA ALA A 137 -19.28 -1.90 -5.02
C ALA A 137 -19.32 -2.09 -6.55
N PRO A 138 -18.82 -3.22 -7.09
CA PRO A 138 -18.90 -3.52 -8.53
C PRO A 138 -20.33 -3.67 -9.07
N LEU A 139 -21.32 -3.86 -8.19
CA LEU A 139 -22.70 -4.24 -8.52
C LEU A 139 -23.51 -3.17 -9.29
N ALA A 140 -22.97 -1.97 -9.50
CA ALA A 140 -23.62 -0.92 -10.29
C ALA A 140 -23.26 -0.95 -11.80
N GLY A 141 -22.32 -1.81 -12.22
CA GLY A 141 -21.65 -1.64 -13.51
C GLY A 141 -20.88 -0.31 -13.56
N PRO A 142 -20.30 0.09 -14.71
CA PRO A 142 -19.56 1.35 -14.80
C PRO A 142 -20.43 2.59 -14.55
N GLY A 143 -21.76 2.48 -14.49
CA GLY A 143 -22.70 3.59 -14.23
C GLY A 143 -22.84 4.58 -15.38
N GLY A 144 -22.21 4.31 -16.52
CA GLY A 144 -22.15 5.16 -17.71
C GLY A 144 -21.14 4.62 -18.73
N PRO A 145 -21.00 5.23 -19.92
CA PRO A 145 -19.96 4.85 -20.87
C PRO A 145 -18.57 5.10 -20.27
N VAL A 146 -17.68 4.13 -20.43
CA VAL A 146 -16.27 4.21 -20.02
C VAL A 146 -15.48 4.88 -21.15
N THR A 147 -14.74 5.93 -20.86
CA THR A 147 -13.89 6.63 -21.85
C THR A 147 -12.47 6.09 -21.87
N ALA A 148 -11.68 6.49 -22.88
CA ALA A 148 -10.24 6.24 -22.87
C ALA A 148 -9.55 6.87 -21.65
N ARG A 149 -10.02 8.04 -21.18
CA ARG A 149 -9.47 8.69 -19.99
C ARG A 149 -9.73 7.90 -18.72
N ASP A 150 -10.92 7.32 -18.57
CA ASP A 150 -11.25 6.39 -17.49
C ASP A 150 -10.30 5.19 -17.48
N VAL A 151 -10.05 4.60 -18.66
CA VAL A 151 -9.12 3.48 -18.82
C VAL A 151 -7.69 3.89 -18.47
N GLN A 152 -7.23 5.10 -18.86
CA GLN A 152 -5.91 5.60 -18.49
C GLN A 152 -5.75 5.73 -16.97
N PHE A 153 -6.72 6.34 -16.29
CA PHE A 153 -6.70 6.46 -14.84
C PHE A 153 -6.71 5.08 -14.17
N ALA A 154 -7.62 4.20 -14.57
CA ALA A 154 -7.73 2.86 -13.99
C ALA A 154 -6.45 2.03 -14.19
N LYS A 155 -5.82 2.07 -15.38
CA LYS A 155 -4.56 1.37 -15.65
C LYS A 155 -3.41 1.96 -14.84
N GLY A 156 -3.26 3.29 -14.83
CA GLY A 156 -2.19 3.96 -14.08
C GLY A 156 -2.30 3.74 -12.58
N MET A 157 -3.50 3.92 -12.03
CA MET A 157 -3.74 3.74 -10.60
C MET A 157 -3.66 2.25 -10.20
N THR A 158 -3.98 1.31 -11.09
CA THR A 158 -3.72 -0.12 -10.84
C THR A 158 -2.23 -0.41 -10.66
N VAL A 159 -1.36 0.17 -11.50
CA VAL A 159 0.11 0.00 -11.36
C VAL A 159 0.59 0.63 -10.05
N HIS A 160 0.11 1.84 -9.74
CA HIS A 160 0.44 2.54 -8.51
C HIS A 160 0.01 1.73 -7.26
N HIS A 161 -1.23 1.26 -7.21
CA HIS A 161 -1.72 0.49 -6.07
C HIS A 161 -1.00 -0.85 -5.90
N GLN A 162 -0.61 -1.50 -7.01
CA GLN A 162 0.18 -2.72 -6.93
C GLN A 162 1.54 -2.49 -6.25
N ALA A 163 2.17 -1.34 -6.48
CA ALA A 163 3.42 -0.99 -5.80
C ALA A 163 3.23 -0.79 -4.29
N ALA A 164 2.13 -0.17 -3.85
CA ALA A 164 1.79 -0.09 -2.42
C ALA A 164 1.57 -1.47 -1.79
N LEU A 165 0.89 -2.40 -2.49
CA LEU A 165 0.78 -3.79 -2.01
C LEU A 165 2.15 -4.45 -1.83
N ASP A 166 3.07 -4.21 -2.76
CA ASP A 166 4.42 -4.79 -2.72
C ASP A 166 5.27 -4.17 -1.59
N MET A 167 5.16 -2.86 -1.37
CA MET A 167 5.81 -2.16 -0.25
C MET A 167 5.29 -2.64 1.11
N ALA A 168 3.97 -2.78 1.26
CA ALA A 168 3.35 -3.28 2.49
C ALA A 168 3.81 -4.71 2.80
N ARG A 169 3.87 -5.59 1.78
CA ARG A 169 4.42 -6.95 1.92
C ARG A 169 5.91 -6.94 2.27
N ALA A 170 6.71 -6.08 1.64
CA ALA A 170 8.13 -5.94 1.93
C ALA A 170 8.37 -5.49 3.36
N TYR A 171 7.55 -4.57 3.88
CA TYR A 171 7.57 -4.16 5.28
C TYR A 171 7.28 -5.34 6.21
N HIS A 172 6.20 -6.10 5.96
CA HIS A 172 5.88 -7.29 6.75
C HIS A 172 6.96 -8.39 6.71
N ALA A 173 7.68 -8.50 5.60
CA ALA A 173 8.76 -9.47 5.44
C ALA A 173 10.08 -9.03 6.11
N ASN A 174 10.21 -7.76 6.51
CA ASN A 174 11.41 -7.23 7.13
C ASN A 174 11.47 -7.62 8.62
N PRO A 175 12.48 -8.41 9.08
CA PRO A 175 12.57 -8.82 10.48
C PRO A 175 12.85 -7.67 11.47
N GLU A 176 13.29 -6.51 10.96
CA GLU A 176 13.46 -5.30 11.76
C GLU A 176 12.19 -4.45 11.83
N ALA A 177 11.23 -4.61 10.90
CA ALA A 177 9.95 -3.92 10.95
C ALA A 177 9.07 -4.49 12.08
N ARG A 178 9.06 -3.81 13.23
CA ARG A 178 8.44 -4.29 14.47
C ARG A 178 7.31 -3.39 14.99
N ASN A 179 6.99 -2.32 14.28
CA ASN A 179 5.95 -1.40 14.70
C ASN A 179 4.57 -2.01 14.45
N GLY A 180 3.87 -2.37 15.52
CA GLY A 180 2.56 -3.02 15.44
C GLY A 180 1.51 -2.16 14.73
N PHE A 181 1.54 -0.84 14.93
CA PHE A 181 0.61 0.09 14.30
C PHE A 181 0.80 0.14 12.77
N LEU A 182 2.05 0.28 12.29
CA LEU A 182 2.34 0.22 10.85
C LEU A 182 2.00 -1.15 10.25
N GLY A 183 2.22 -2.23 11.01
CA GLY A 183 1.81 -3.57 10.61
C GLY A 183 0.30 -3.69 10.38
N LEU A 184 -0.52 -3.13 11.26
CA LEU A 184 -1.97 -3.17 11.11
C LEU A 184 -2.46 -2.22 10.00
N LEU A 185 -1.92 -1.00 9.92
CA LEU A 185 -2.16 -0.07 8.81
C LEU A 185 -1.88 -0.72 7.44
N ASN A 186 -0.83 -1.54 7.33
CA ASN A 186 -0.50 -2.24 6.10
C ASN A 186 -1.53 -3.31 5.72
N VAL A 187 -2.14 -3.98 6.69
CA VAL A 187 -3.21 -4.94 6.42
C VAL A 187 -4.43 -4.22 5.84
N ASP A 188 -4.75 -3.03 6.35
CA ASP A 188 -5.82 -2.18 5.83
C ASP A 188 -5.52 -1.69 4.41
N ILE A 189 -4.33 -1.11 4.18
CA ILE A 189 -3.86 -0.68 2.85
C ILE A 189 -3.93 -1.85 1.87
N MET A 190 -3.46 -3.03 2.27
CA MET A 190 -3.47 -4.21 1.41
C MET A 190 -4.88 -4.68 1.06
N THR A 191 -5.80 -4.61 2.02
CA THR A 191 -7.18 -5.03 1.85
C THR A 191 -7.93 -4.08 0.92
N ASP A 192 -7.83 -2.78 1.18
CA ASP A 192 -8.52 -1.76 0.40
C ASP A 192 -7.96 -1.68 -1.02
N GLN A 193 -6.65 -1.52 -1.17
CA GLN A 193 -6.06 -1.33 -2.50
C GLN A 193 -6.22 -2.57 -3.39
N ALA A 194 -6.29 -3.78 -2.82
CA ALA A 194 -6.62 -4.98 -3.60
C ALA A 194 -8.06 -4.95 -4.15
N GLN A 195 -9.02 -4.46 -3.36
CA GLN A 195 -10.41 -4.28 -3.80
C GLN A 195 -10.54 -3.15 -4.83
N GLU A 196 -9.82 -2.05 -4.65
CA GLU A 196 -9.77 -0.94 -5.61
C GLU A 196 -9.16 -1.38 -6.96
N ILE A 197 -8.09 -2.18 -6.94
CA ILE A 197 -7.53 -2.81 -8.15
C ILE A 197 -8.58 -3.68 -8.85
N ALA A 198 -9.32 -4.49 -8.11
CA ALA A 198 -10.37 -5.34 -8.69
C ALA A 198 -11.46 -4.49 -9.36
N LEU A 199 -11.88 -3.40 -8.71
CA LEU A 199 -12.84 -2.45 -9.26
C LEU A 199 -12.30 -1.80 -10.55
N MET A 200 -11.09 -1.25 -10.53
CA MET A 200 -10.47 -0.61 -11.69
C MET A 200 -10.34 -1.57 -12.88
N ARG A 201 -9.90 -2.82 -12.63
CA ARG A 201 -9.85 -3.87 -13.67
C ARG A 201 -11.23 -4.17 -14.26
N SER A 202 -12.28 -4.18 -13.44
CA SER A 202 -13.65 -4.40 -13.95
C SER A 202 -14.14 -3.25 -14.84
N VAL A 203 -13.76 -2.00 -14.51
CA VAL A 203 -14.08 -0.83 -15.36
C VAL A 203 -13.33 -0.90 -16.69
N VAL A 204 -12.04 -1.27 -16.68
CA VAL A 204 -11.26 -1.48 -17.91
C VAL A 204 -11.89 -2.56 -18.79
N ALA A 205 -12.38 -3.66 -18.20
CA ALA A 205 -13.06 -4.72 -18.93
C ALA A 205 -14.42 -4.31 -19.54
N ALA A 206 -15.05 -3.26 -19.00
CA ALA A 206 -16.30 -2.71 -19.52
C ALA A 206 -16.10 -1.69 -20.65
N TYR A 207 -14.86 -1.35 -20.99
CA TYR A 207 -14.55 -0.44 -22.08
C TYR A 207 -14.90 -1.07 -23.43
N THR A 208 -15.66 -0.35 -24.27
CA THR A 208 -16.11 -0.85 -25.59
C THR A 208 -15.09 -0.62 -26.71
N GLY A 209 -14.06 0.18 -26.46
CA GLY A 209 -12.92 0.34 -27.37
C GLY A 209 -11.85 -0.73 -27.16
N ASP A 210 -10.66 -0.49 -27.71
CA ASP A 210 -9.49 -1.36 -27.48
C ASP A 210 -8.69 -0.86 -26.25
N PRO A 211 -8.74 -1.53 -25.09
CA PRO A 211 -8.01 -1.10 -23.89
C PRO A 211 -6.48 -1.16 -24.03
N GLU A 212 -5.95 -1.94 -24.97
CA GLU A 212 -4.51 -2.01 -25.24
C GLU A 212 -4.00 -0.80 -26.02
N SER A 213 -4.87 -0.20 -26.84
CA SER A 213 -4.57 1.05 -27.54
C SER A 213 -4.42 2.25 -26.59
N VAL A 214 -5.03 2.18 -25.40
CA VAL A 214 -4.97 3.22 -24.37
C VAL A 214 -3.66 3.14 -23.60
N ARG A 215 -2.73 4.04 -23.92
CA ARG A 215 -1.42 4.14 -23.26
C ARG A 215 -1.49 4.96 -21.98
N VAL A 216 -0.67 4.56 -21.00
CA VAL A 216 -0.41 5.31 -19.76
C VAL A 216 1.06 5.69 -19.79
N ASP A 217 1.35 6.99 -19.89
CA ASP A 217 2.71 7.48 -19.82
C ASP A 217 3.21 7.48 -18.37
N ALA A 218 4.50 7.23 -18.17
CA ALA A 218 5.09 7.20 -16.83
C ALA A 218 4.91 8.51 -16.06
N SER A 219 4.82 9.65 -16.77
CA SER A 219 4.54 10.96 -16.18
C SER A 219 3.12 11.12 -15.61
N MET A 220 2.22 10.17 -15.87
CA MET A 220 0.86 10.14 -15.29
C MET A 220 0.80 9.35 -13.98
N ILE A 221 1.88 8.69 -13.59
CA ILE A 221 1.96 7.87 -12.37
C ILE A 221 2.88 8.58 -11.39
N HIS A 222 2.29 9.45 -10.57
CA HIS A 222 2.99 10.27 -9.58
C HIS A 222 3.38 9.46 -8.35
N GLY A 223 4.36 9.92 -7.55
CA GLY A 223 4.70 9.31 -6.26
C GLY A 223 5.48 8.00 -6.36
N MET A 224 5.95 7.66 -7.56
CA MET A 224 6.76 6.46 -7.84
C MET A 224 8.27 6.74 -7.79
N GLU A 225 8.68 7.98 -7.52
CA GLU A 225 10.09 8.39 -7.46
C GLU A 225 10.83 7.65 -6.33
N GLY A 226 12.06 7.21 -6.60
CA GLY A 226 12.88 6.50 -5.60
C GLY A 226 12.50 5.03 -5.36
N MET A 227 11.35 4.57 -5.86
CA MET A 227 10.89 3.18 -5.73
C MET A 227 11.58 2.20 -6.69
N ALA A 228 12.32 2.71 -7.67
CA ALA A 228 12.94 1.90 -8.73
C ALA A 228 14.15 1.04 -8.28
N HIS A 229 14.55 1.06 -7.00
CA HIS A 229 15.78 0.40 -6.53
C HIS A 229 15.63 -0.46 -5.26
N GLY A 230 14.46 -1.08 -5.03
CA GLY A 230 14.30 -2.13 -4.00
C GLY A 230 14.46 -3.56 -4.52
N GLY A 231 14.38 -3.75 -5.84
CA GLY A 231 14.51 -5.06 -6.48
C GLY A 231 15.97 -5.48 -6.64
N LYS A 232 16.60 -5.98 -5.58
CA LYS A 232 17.62 -7.02 -5.79
C LYS A 232 16.90 -8.15 -6.51
N ALA A 233 17.15 -8.28 -7.81
CA ALA A 233 16.73 -9.43 -8.59
C ALA A 233 17.10 -10.69 -7.80
N MET A 234 16.10 -11.35 -7.24
CA MET A 234 16.24 -12.72 -6.78
C MET A 234 16.70 -13.52 -8.00
N PRO A 235 17.86 -14.21 -7.95
CA PRO A 235 18.25 -15.04 -9.07
C PRO A 235 17.18 -16.13 -9.22
N GLN A 236 16.56 -16.19 -10.40
CA GLN A 236 15.71 -17.32 -10.75
C GLN A 236 16.53 -18.60 -10.56
N PRO A 237 16.00 -19.63 -9.89
CA PRO A 237 16.67 -20.92 -9.85
C PRO A 237 16.77 -21.42 -11.29
N ALA A 238 18.01 -21.60 -11.75
CA ALA A 238 18.28 -22.14 -13.07
C ALA A 238 17.54 -23.47 -13.23
N THR A 239 16.65 -23.54 -14.21
CA THR A 239 16.04 -24.78 -14.65
C THR A 239 17.15 -25.66 -15.22
N ALA A 240 17.53 -26.68 -14.47
CA ALA A 240 18.40 -27.73 -14.95
C ALA A 240 17.70 -28.48 -16.08
N GLY A 241 18.23 -28.37 -17.30
CA GLY A 241 17.88 -29.30 -18.37
C GLY A 241 17.71 -28.69 -19.74
N GLN A 242 18.81 -28.22 -20.34
CA GLN A 242 19.02 -28.36 -21.79
C GLN A 242 20.52 -28.30 -22.06
N ARG A 243 21.12 -29.48 -22.25
CA ARG A 243 22.50 -29.63 -22.73
C ARG A 243 22.53 -29.23 -24.21
N ALA A 244 23.34 -28.24 -24.55
CA ALA A 244 23.78 -28.00 -25.93
C ALA A 244 24.97 -28.94 -26.27
N PRO A 245 25.13 -29.38 -27.53
CA PRO A 245 26.16 -30.34 -27.91
C PRO A 245 27.54 -29.68 -28.02
N VAL A 246 28.58 -30.40 -27.60
CA VAL A 246 29.98 -30.01 -27.68
C VAL A 246 30.50 -30.28 -29.10
N ALA A 247 31.05 -29.26 -29.75
CA ALA A 247 31.83 -29.40 -30.98
C ALA A 247 33.31 -29.72 -30.65
N PRO A 248 34.02 -30.52 -31.46
CA PRO A 248 35.40 -30.91 -31.17
C PRO A 248 36.42 -29.84 -31.58
N SER A 249 37.32 -29.51 -30.66
CA SER A 249 38.49 -28.65 -30.92
C SER A 249 39.54 -29.41 -31.73
N ALA A 250 39.88 -28.87 -32.90
CA ALA A 250 41.04 -29.29 -33.68
C ALA A 250 42.29 -28.56 -33.17
N HIS A 251 43.26 -29.30 -32.64
CA HIS A 251 44.64 -28.80 -32.48
C HIS A 251 45.48 -29.31 -33.65
N GLY A 252 45.88 -28.38 -34.51
CA GLY A 252 46.92 -28.59 -35.52
C GLY A 252 48.28 -28.78 -34.85
N GLY A 253 49.07 -29.72 -35.37
CA GLY A 253 50.44 -29.96 -34.94
C GLY A 253 51.46 -29.03 -35.60
N HIS A 254 52.71 -29.06 -35.12
CA HIS A 254 53.91 -29.38 -35.90
C HIS A 254 55.19 -29.33 -35.06
N ALA A 255 56.01 -30.39 -35.16
CA ALA A 255 57.48 -30.46 -35.16
C ALA A 255 57.84 -31.94 -34.87
N GLY A 256 58.63 -32.69 -35.64
CA GLY A 256 59.65 -32.32 -36.61
C GLY A 256 61.01 -32.79 -36.09
N HIS A 257 61.33 -34.07 -36.34
CA HIS A 257 62.64 -34.77 -36.44
C HIS A 257 62.60 -36.18 -35.82
#